data_AF-A0A4V1S9F0-F1
#
_entry.id   AF-A0A4V1S9F0-F1
#
_cell.length_a   1.000
_cell.length_b   1.000
_cell.length_c   1.000
_cell.angle_alpha   90.00
_cell.angle_beta   90.00
_cell.angle_gamma   90.00
#
_symmetry.space_group_name_H-M   'P 1'
#
loop_
_entity.id
_entity.type
_entity.pdbx_description
1 polymer ?
#
loop_
_entity_poly.entity_id
_entity_poly.type
_entity_poly.pdbx_seq_one_letter_code
_entity_poly.pdbx_strand_id
1 'polypeptide(L)' 'MTAHNETFSISTRGKGTTEITREVMGVLIRSGVKTGTVTVFVRHTSASLVIMENADPSARRDLEMFFEKLVPENTPW' A
#
# COMPACT_ATOMS: atom_id res chain seq x y z
N MET A 1 -22.25 1.89 -17.00
CA MET A 1 -20.93 2.10 -16.36
C MET A 1 -20.78 1.04 -15.30
N THR A 2 -19.85 0.10 -15.47
CA THR A 2 -19.67 -1.01 -14.52
C THR A 2 -18.85 -0.53 -13.33
N ALA A 3 -19.31 -0.81 -12.12
CA ALA A 3 -18.56 -0.59 -10.89
C ALA A 3 -18.35 -1.93 -10.19
N HIS A 4 -17.13 -2.18 -9.74
CA HIS A 4 -16.75 -3.39 -9.02
C HIS A 4 -16.10 -2.99 -7.70
N ASN A 5 -16.53 -3.61 -6.60
CA ASN A 5 -15.98 -3.34 -5.27
C ASN A 5 -15.58 -4.65 -4.59
N GLU A 6 -14.42 -4.63 -3.94
CA GLU A 6 -13.93 -5.74 -3.13
C GLU A 6 -13.19 -5.19 -1.91
N THR A 7 -13.14 -5.99 -0.86
CA THR A 7 -12.32 -5.72 0.33
C THR A 7 -11.46 -6.94 0.59
N PHE A 8 -10.18 -6.71 0.87
CA PHE A 8 -9.24 -7.74 1.30
C PHE A 8 -8.47 -7.25 2.52
N SER A 9 -7.87 -8.18 3.26
CA SER A 9 -7.05 -7.90 4.44
C SER A 9 -5.60 -8.30 4.19
N ILE A 10 -4.68 -7.53 4.74
CA ILE A 10 -3.24 -7.79 4.68
C ILE A 10 -2.72 -7.99 6.10
N SER A 11 -2.08 -9.13 6.35
CA SER A 11 -1.38 -9.35 7.61
C SER A 11 0.02 -8.75 7.52
N THR A 12 0.35 -7.83 8.42
CA THR A 12 1.68 -7.21 8.51
C THR A 12 2.47 -7.73 9.71
N ARG A 13 3.79 -7.52 9.72
CA ARG A 13 4.67 -7.87 10.85
C ARG A 13 5.39 -6.61 11.32
N GLY A 14 4.80 -5.94 12.31
CA GLY A 14 5.35 -4.70 12.86
C GLY A 14 5.34 -3.55 11.85
N LYS A 15 6.16 -2.53 12.11
CA LYS A 15 6.33 -1.36 11.25
C LYS A 15 7.05 -1.70 9.95
N GLY A 16 6.75 -0.94 8.91
CA GLY A 16 7.40 -1.04 7.60
C GLY A 16 6.39 -1.01 6.46
N THR A 17 6.90 -1.24 5.25
CA THR A 17 6.11 -1.26 4.03
C THR A 17 5.76 -2.69 3.60
N THR A 18 4.52 -2.90 3.18
CA THR A 18 4.04 -4.18 2.62
C THR A 18 3.54 -3.95 1.20
N GLU A 19 4.09 -4.71 0.24
CA GLU A 19 3.64 -4.63 -1.14
C GLU A 19 2.27 -5.31 -1.27
N ILE A 20 1.32 -4.60 -1.91
CA ILE A 20 -0.06 -5.08 -2.14
C ILE A 20 -0.46 -5.10 -3.62
N THR A 21 0.52 -4.96 -4.52
CA THR A 21 0.31 -4.83 -5.97
C THR A 21 -0.44 -6.02 -6.54
N ARG A 22 -0.13 -7.23 -6.05
CA ARG A 22 -0.73 -8.48 -6.54
C ARG A 22 -2.19 -8.61 -6.15
N GLU A 23 -2.54 -8.17 -4.95
CA GLU A 23 -3.88 -8.20 -4.40
C GLU A 23 -4.78 -7.24 -5.17
N VAL A 24 -4.32 -6.00 -5.40
CA VAL A 24 -5.02 -5.03 -6.23
C VAL A 24 -5.18 -5.54 -7.66
N MET A 25 -4.12 -6.10 -8.26
CA MET A 25 -4.18 -6.69 -9.61
C MET A 25 -5.21 -7.82 -9.69
N GLY A 26 -5.29 -8.67 -8.65
CA GLY A 26 -6.29 -9.73 -8.57
C GLY A 26 -7.72 -9.20 -8.62
N VAL A 27 -8.00 -8.09 -7.91
CA VAL A 27 -9.30 -7.41 -7.97
C VAL A 27 -9.57 -6.84 -9.37
N LEU A 28 -8.58 -6.20 -9.99
CA LEU A 28 -8.72 -5.66 -11.35
C LEU A 28 -9.04 -6.75 -12.37
N ILE A 29 -8.37 -7.89 -12.31
CA ILE A 29 -8.63 -9.03 -13.20
C ILE A 29 -10.06 -9.55 -13.01
N ARG A 30 -10.51 -9.74 -11.76
CA ARG A 30 -11.89 -10.19 -11.45
C ARG A 30 -12.95 -9.18 -11.85
N SER A 31 -12.66 -7.89 -11.82
CA SER A 31 -13.59 -6.84 -12.22
C SER A 31 -13.99 -6.90 -13.71
N GLY A 32 -13.13 -7.48 -14.55
CA GLY A 32 -13.32 -7.51 -16.02
C GLY A 32 -13.21 -6.14 -16.71
N VAL A 33 -12.98 -5.05 -15.96
CA VAL A 33 -12.86 -3.69 -16.51
C VAL A 33 -11.57 -3.56 -17.31
N LYS A 34 -11.69 -3.14 -18.58
CA LYS A 34 -10.53 -2.96 -19.48
C LYS A 34 -9.93 -1.55 -19.43
N THR A 35 -10.79 -0.55 -19.28
CA THR A 35 -10.39 0.86 -19.19
C THR A 35 -11.27 1.54 -18.16
N GLY A 36 -10.65 2.24 -17.20
CA GLY A 36 -11.36 2.91 -16.13
C GLY A 36 -10.42 3.43 -15.05
N THR A 37 -10.95 3.64 -13.86
CA THR A 37 -10.22 4.14 -12.70
C THR A 37 -10.32 3.13 -11.56
N VAL A 38 -9.22 2.96 -10.83
CA VAL A 38 -9.20 2.22 -9.57
C VAL A 38 -9.06 3.20 -8.40
N THR A 39 -9.84 2.98 -7.36
CA THR A 39 -9.67 3.67 -6.08
C THR A 39 -9.30 2.64 -5.03
N VAL A 40 -8.15 2.83 -4.40
CA VAL A 40 -7.70 1.98 -3.29
C VAL A 40 -7.80 2.82 -2.02
N PHE A 41 -8.50 2.29 -1.02
CA PHE A 41 -8.75 2.99 0.24
C PHE A 41 -8.31 2.13 1.42
N VAL A 42 -7.48 2.71 2.29
CA VAL A 42 -7.06 2.06 3.55
C VAL A 42 -8.01 2.48 4.67
N ARG A 43 -8.63 1.49 5.32
CA ARG A 43 -9.62 1.70 6.40
C ARG A 43 -8.97 1.78 7.78
N HIS A 44 -7.78 2.39 7.87
CA HIS A 44 -7.00 2.52 9.10
C HIS A 44 -6.34 3.90 9.16
N THR A 45 -6.21 4.46 10.36
CA THR A 45 -5.55 5.74 10.60
C THR A 45 -4.05 5.61 10.82
N SER A 46 -3.57 4.42 11.15
CA SER A 46 -2.16 4.10 11.45
C SER A 46 -1.41 3.52 10.25
N ALA A 47 -1.98 3.59 9.04
CA ALA A 47 -1.38 3.08 7.81
C ALA A 47 -1.77 4.00 6.65
N SER A 48 -0.94 4.01 5.61
CA SER A 48 -1.18 4.79 4.40
C SER A 48 -0.81 4.00 3.16
N LEU A 49 -1.24 4.49 1.99
CA LEU A 49 -0.93 3.91 0.69
C LEU A 49 0.11 4.78 -0.01
N VAL A 50 1.13 4.15 -0.58
CA VAL A 50 2.17 4.82 -1.37
C VAL A 50 2.33 4.08 -2.70
N ILE A 51 2.63 4.83 -3.76
CA ILE A 51 3.04 4.29 -5.06
C ILE A 51 4.50 4.68 -5.22
N MET A 52 5.38 3.68 -5.31
CA MET A 52 6.83 3.86 -5.33
C MET A 52 7.46 2.88 -6.30
N GLU A 53 8.72 3.14 -6.67
CA GLU A 53 9.55 2.18 -7.37
C GLU A 53 9.74 0.91 -6.53
N ASN A 54 9.65 -0.25 -7.20
CA ASN A 54 9.92 -1.56 -6.60
C ASN A 54 10.87 -2.42 -7.46
N ALA A 55 11.68 -1.77 -8.32
CA ALA A 55 12.70 -2.45 -9.13
C ALA A 55 14.00 -2.64 -8.34
N ASP A 56 14.42 -1.63 -7.57
CA ASP A 56 15.52 -1.72 -6.62
C ASP A 56 14.99 -1.91 -5.18
N PRO A 57 15.31 -3.03 -4.50
CA PRO A 57 14.97 -3.25 -3.10
C PRO A 57 15.49 -2.16 -2.13
N SER A 58 16.54 -1.42 -2.53
CA SER A 58 17.12 -0.33 -1.72
C SER A 58 16.16 0.84 -1.56
N ALA A 59 15.38 1.18 -2.60
CA ALA A 59 14.44 2.30 -2.60
C ALA A 59 13.40 2.17 -1.48
N ARG A 60 12.91 0.96 -1.24
CA ARG A 60 11.97 0.65 -0.15
C ARG A 60 12.62 0.87 1.22
N ARG A 61 13.88 0.45 1.37
CA ARG A 61 14.63 0.62 2.62
C ARG A 61 14.95 2.09 2.88
N ASP A 62 15.26 2.86 1.84
CA ASP A 62 15.51 4.29 1.95
C ASP A 62 14.26 5.06 2.38
N LEU A 63 13.09 4.70 1.85
CA LEU A 63 11.82 5.27 2.29
C LEU A 63 11.53 4.95 3.75
N GLU A 64 11.73 3.71 4.18
CA GLU A 64 11.58 3.31 5.58
C GLU A 64 12.54 4.08 6.49
N MET A 65 13.82 4.19 6.11
CA MET A 65 14.80 5.00 6.85
C MET A 65 14.44 6.48 6.89
N PHE A 66 13.84 7.03 5.83
CA PHE A 66 13.38 8.40 5.79
C PHE A 66 12.25 8.63 6.81
N PHE A 67 11.26 7.74 6.88
CA PHE A 67 10.18 7.84 7.86
C PHE A 67 10.69 7.73 9.30
N GLU A 68 11.60 6.80 9.59
CA GLU A 68 12.21 6.67 10.93
C GLU A 68 12.98 7.92 11.37
N LYS A 69 13.59 8.65 10.43
CA LYS A 69 14.26 9.93 10.71
C LYS A 69 13.26 11.08 10.89
N LEU A 70 12.21 11.11 10.09
CA LEU A 70 11.23 12.19 10.07
C LEU A 70 10.30 12.14 11.29
N VAL A 71 9.83 10.94 11.66
CA VAL A 71 8.92 10.71 12.78
C VAL A 71 9.39 9.46 13.52
N PRO A 72 10.36 9.58 14.45
CA PRO A 72 10.90 8.44 15.16
C PRO A 72 9.83 7.76 16.04
N GLU A 73 9.90 6.44 16.19
CA GLU A 73 8.93 5.68 16.99
C GLU A 73 9.02 5.95 18.49
N ASN A 74 10.25 6.08 19.02
CA ASN A 74 10.50 6.25 20.46
C ASN A 74 10.45 7.72 20.90
N THR A 75 9.66 8.49 20.18
CA THR A 75 9.55 9.90 20.41
C THR A 75 8.69 10.14 21.66
N PRO A 76 9.15 10.93 22.65
CA PRO A 76 8.59 10.92 24.01
C PRO A 76 7.35 11.81 24.21
N TRP A 77 6.67 12.24 23.13
CA TRP A 77 5.50 13.12 23.21
C TRP A 77 4.19 12.39 22.93
#